data_AF-A0A3D5FK03-F1
#
_entry.id   AF-A0A3D5FK03-F1
#
_cell.length_a   1.000
_cell.length_b   1.000
_cell.length_c   1.000
_cell.angle_alpha   90.00
_cell.angle_beta   90.00
_cell.angle_gamma   90.00
#
_symmetry.space_group_name_H-M   'P 1'
#
loop_
_entity.id
_entity.type
_entity.pdbx_description
1 polymer ?
#
loop_
_entity_poly.entity_id
_entity_poly.type
_entity_poly.pdbx_seq_one_letter_code
_entity_poly.pdbx_strand_id
1 'polypeptide(L)'
;MKTMRAICPLLLALLAIGGCSDRGDFVYGSPLSDEPLRVFDETAGIHPSKAVLEDPNNPFARASSGAQTKWDLQGTGNHVTAYYSWATWLAHQPTGEHQYYVGVSLRDIWANGEARQADLSRVHDMAIAAFQSVLDNFPDAKSFDSTGTFSFELVTASYRGILDLGGTPSGNWLLVTDPNGNEKAVRR
;
A
#
# COMPACT_ATOMS: atom_id res chain seq x y z
N MET A 1 -26.33 12.66 -78.05
CA MET A 1 -27.23 13.52 -77.27
C MET A 1 -27.19 13.09 -75.82
N LYS A 2 -26.90 14.05 -74.92
CA LYS A 2 -27.05 14.02 -73.45
C LYS A 2 -26.14 13.04 -72.68
N THR A 3 -25.42 13.38 -71.62
CA THR A 3 -25.21 14.66 -70.89
C THR A 3 -24.05 14.43 -69.93
N MET A 4 -23.07 15.32 -69.94
CA MET A 4 -22.09 15.54 -68.87
C MET A 4 -22.82 16.02 -67.60
N ARG A 5 -22.56 15.41 -66.44
CA ARG A 5 -22.78 16.00 -65.10
C ARG A 5 -21.64 15.50 -64.21
N ALA A 6 -20.62 16.32 -64.03
CA ALA A 6 -20.48 17.30 -62.95
C ALA A 6 -20.15 16.61 -61.61
N ILE A 7 -18.87 16.59 -61.32
CA ILE A 7 -18.23 16.30 -60.04
C ILE A 7 -18.76 17.32 -59.02
N CYS A 8 -19.34 16.85 -57.92
CA CYS A 8 -19.60 17.64 -56.72
C CYS A 8 -19.05 16.85 -55.52
N PRO A 9 -17.89 17.21 -54.96
CA PRO A 9 -17.29 16.51 -53.85
C PRO A 9 -17.97 17.04 -52.57
N LEU A 10 -18.96 16.32 -52.05
CA LEU A 10 -19.64 16.75 -50.84
C LEU A 10 -20.02 15.56 -49.96
N LEU A 11 -19.04 14.82 -49.44
CA LEU A 11 -19.25 13.88 -48.34
C LEU A 11 -17.92 13.54 -47.64
N LEU A 12 -17.16 14.59 -47.31
CA LEU A 12 -16.00 14.51 -46.41
C LEU A 12 -16.27 15.37 -45.17
N ALA A 13 -17.31 15.04 -44.40
CA ALA A 13 -17.67 15.76 -43.18
C ALA A 13 -18.44 14.89 -42.17
N LEU A 14 -18.03 13.62 -42.01
CA LEU A 14 -18.68 12.66 -41.09
C LEU A 14 -17.72 12.10 -40.04
N LEU A 15 -16.68 12.87 -39.67
CA LEU A 15 -15.62 12.44 -38.75
C LEU A 15 -15.46 13.33 -37.50
N ALA A 16 -16.49 14.09 -37.12
CA ALA A 16 -16.38 15.09 -36.05
C ALA A 16 -17.47 15.03 -34.95
N ILE A 17 -18.17 13.90 -34.77
CA ILE A 17 -19.18 13.80 -33.70
C ILE A 17 -19.11 12.42 -33.07
N GLY A 18 -18.57 12.33 -31.85
CA GLY A 18 -18.55 11.10 -31.06
C GLY A 18 -17.50 11.02 -29.96
N GLY A 19 -16.57 11.99 -29.87
CA GLY A 19 -15.58 12.08 -28.80
C GLY A 19 -16.04 12.95 -27.62
N CYS A 20 -17.25 12.74 -27.10
CA CYS A 20 -17.56 13.14 -25.72
C CYS A 20 -17.40 11.87 -24.90
N SER A 21 -16.21 11.67 -24.34
CA SER A 21 -16.10 10.77 -23.20
C SER A 21 -17.00 11.36 -22.13
N ASP A 22 -17.90 10.55 -21.57
CA ASP A 22 -18.65 10.93 -20.39
C ASP A 22 -17.70 11.58 -19.39
N ARG A 23 -18.08 12.77 -18.91
CA ARG A 23 -17.35 13.46 -17.85
C ARG A 23 -17.13 12.44 -16.75
N GLY A 24 -15.87 12.17 -16.40
CA GLY A 24 -15.55 11.26 -15.31
C GLY A 24 -16.35 11.68 -14.08
N ASP A 25 -17.22 10.80 -13.61
CA ASP A 25 -18.02 11.07 -12.43
C ASP A 25 -17.06 11.32 -11.26
N PHE A 26 -17.20 12.49 -10.64
CA PHE A 26 -16.54 12.74 -9.36
C PHE A 26 -17.25 11.88 -8.32
N VAL A 27 -16.65 10.73 -8.01
CA VAL A 27 -17.03 9.96 -6.83
C VAL A 27 -16.56 10.77 -5.62
N TYR A 28 -17.50 11.49 -5.01
CA TYR A 28 -17.26 12.07 -3.70
C TYR A 28 -17.14 10.91 -2.71
N GLY A 29 -15.97 10.80 -2.09
CA GLY A 29 -15.68 9.78 -1.09
C GLY A 29 -16.74 9.84 0.01
N SER A 30 -17.38 8.71 0.29
CA SER A 30 -17.98 8.52 1.61
C SER A 30 -16.86 8.63 2.65
N PRO A 31 -17.16 9.10 3.88
CA PRO A 31 -16.17 8.99 4.95
C PRO A 31 -15.67 7.54 4.99
N LEU A 32 -14.35 7.38 4.96
CA LEU A 32 -13.70 6.09 5.10
C LEU A 32 -14.17 5.54 6.44
N SER A 33 -14.89 4.42 6.40
CA SER A 33 -15.64 3.95 7.57
C SER A 33 -14.69 3.69 8.74
N ASP A 34 -15.08 4.10 9.95
CA ASP A 34 -14.44 3.73 11.22
C ASP A 34 -14.70 2.24 11.58
N GLU A 35 -14.89 1.40 10.56
CA GLU A 35 -15.15 -0.03 10.76
C GLU A 35 -13.84 -0.71 11.20
N PRO A 36 -13.91 -1.57 12.22
CA PRO A 36 -12.74 -2.31 12.67
C PRO A 36 -12.23 -3.24 11.57
N LEU A 37 -10.91 -3.42 11.49
CA LEU A 37 -10.28 -4.35 10.57
C LEU A 37 -10.87 -5.76 10.75
N ARG A 38 -11.17 -6.37 9.61
CA ARG A 38 -11.74 -7.72 9.47
C ARG A 38 -10.71 -8.55 8.74
N VAL A 39 -10.06 -9.50 9.42
CA VAL A 39 -9.05 -10.33 8.76
C VAL A 39 -9.74 -11.26 7.77
N PHE A 40 -9.55 -10.97 6.48
CA PHE A 40 -10.03 -11.79 5.36
C PHE A 40 -9.08 -12.95 5.05
N ASP A 41 -7.78 -12.65 4.97
CA ASP A 41 -6.70 -13.60 4.72
C ASP A 41 -5.46 -13.14 5.51
N GLU A 42 -4.78 -14.06 6.20
CA GLU A 42 -3.62 -13.74 7.06
C GLU A 42 -2.37 -13.34 6.27
N THR A 43 -2.35 -13.58 4.96
CA THR A 43 -1.27 -13.15 4.06
C THR A 43 -1.57 -11.81 3.37
N ALA A 44 -2.77 -11.25 3.52
CA ALA A 44 -3.11 -9.97 2.92
C ALA A 44 -2.18 -8.86 3.44
N GLY A 45 -1.54 -8.13 2.52
CA GLY A 45 -0.53 -7.12 2.86
C GLY A 45 0.88 -7.67 3.14
N ILE A 46 1.10 -8.97 2.97
CA ILE A 46 2.42 -9.60 3.13
C ILE A 46 2.90 -10.09 1.76
N HIS A 47 3.96 -9.48 1.23
CA HIS A 47 4.59 -9.92 -0.01
C HIS A 47 5.03 -11.39 0.09
N PRO A 48 4.78 -12.24 -0.94
CA PRO A 48 4.30 -11.91 -2.29
C PRO A 48 2.78 -11.99 -2.49
N SER A 49 1.98 -12.13 -1.43
CA SER A 49 0.54 -12.31 -1.54
C SER A 49 -0.15 -11.11 -2.18
N LYS A 50 -1.22 -11.41 -2.93
CA LYS A 50 -2.14 -10.43 -3.53
C LYS A 50 -3.56 -10.54 -2.96
N ALA A 51 -3.76 -11.34 -1.91
CA ALA A 51 -5.08 -11.61 -1.31
C ALA A 51 -5.83 -10.34 -0.87
N VAL A 52 -5.13 -9.23 -0.64
CA VAL A 52 -5.76 -7.93 -0.33
C VAL A 52 -6.65 -7.40 -1.47
N LEU A 53 -6.37 -7.76 -2.73
CA LEU A 53 -7.23 -7.42 -3.88
C LEU A 53 -8.48 -8.32 -3.92
N GLU A 54 -8.39 -9.47 -3.24
CA GLU A 54 -9.43 -10.45 -2.88
C GLU A 54 -10.51 -9.91 -1.92
N ASP A 55 -10.08 -9.03 -1.00
CA ASP A 55 -10.83 -8.70 0.21
C ASP A 55 -12.06 -7.82 -0.09
N PRO A 56 -13.29 -8.28 0.19
CA PRO A 56 -14.50 -7.50 -0.04
C PRO A 56 -14.61 -6.25 0.85
N ASN A 57 -13.81 -6.16 1.92
CA ASN A 57 -13.76 -4.99 2.81
C ASN A 57 -12.71 -3.95 2.36
N ASN A 58 -11.85 -4.26 1.39
CA ASN A 58 -10.82 -3.33 0.92
C ASN A 58 -11.43 -2.29 -0.05
N PRO A 59 -11.52 -1.00 0.31
CA PRO A 59 -12.08 0.03 -0.56
C PRO A 59 -11.20 0.32 -1.79
N PHE A 60 -9.94 -0.12 -1.79
CA PHE A 60 -8.97 0.11 -2.86
C PHE A 60 -8.76 -1.12 -3.75
N ALA A 61 -9.48 -2.24 -3.53
CA ALA A 61 -9.25 -3.51 -4.23
C ALA A 61 -9.30 -3.39 -5.77
N ARG A 62 -10.11 -2.46 -6.29
CA ARG A 62 -10.27 -2.23 -7.74
C ARG A 62 -9.46 -1.05 -8.27
N ALA A 63 -9.03 -0.15 -7.38
CA ALA A 63 -8.29 1.05 -7.73
C ALA A 63 -7.48 1.50 -6.51
N SER A 64 -6.15 1.54 -6.65
CA SER A 64 -5.28 2.09 -5.62
C SER A 64 -5.61 3.56 -5.34
N SER A 65 -5.35 4.01 -4.12
CA SER A 65 -5.32 5.44 -3.81
C SER A 65 -4.26 6.16 -4.66
N GLY A 66 -4.33 7.49 -4.76
CA GLY A 66 -3.27 8.27 -5.38
C GLY A 66 -1.93 8.15 -4.64
N ALA A 67 -0.81 8.34 -5.34
CA ALA A 67 0.53 8.20 -4.77
C ALA A 67 0.81 9.19 -3.63
N GLN A 68 0.19 10.38 -3.65
CA GLN A 68 0.20 11.32 -2.53
C GLN A 68 -0.86 10.93 -1.49
N THR A 69 -2.03 10.51 -1.94
CA THR A 69 -3.15 10.16 -1.07
C THR A 69 -2.81 9.05 -0.08
N LYS A 70 -1.97 8.07 -0.43
CA LYS A 70 -1.51 7.04 0.53
C LYS A 70 -0.79 7.65 1.75
N TRP A 71 -0.02 8.73 1.54
CA TRP A 71 0.65 9.46 2.61
C TRP A 71 -0.33 10.31 3.42
N ASP A 72 -1.28 10.94 2.75
CA ASP A 72 -2.34 11.69 3.45
C ASP A 72 -3.14 10.75 4.36
N LEU A 73 -3.49 9.55 3.87
CA LEU A 73 -4.17 8.51 4.63
C LEU A 73 -3.34 8.03 5.82
N GLN A 74 -2.04 7.79 5.63
CA GLN A 74 -1.12 7.46 6.72
C GLN A 74 -1.12 8.53 7.83
N GLY A 75 -1.25 9.81 7.46
CA GLY A 75 -1.27 10.94 8.39
C GLY A 75 -2.61 11.20 9.08
N THR A 76 -3.72 10.63 8.60
CA THR A 76 -5.07 10.91 9.15
C THR A 76 -5.36 10.25 10.51
N GLY A 77 -4.61 9.21 10.87
CA GLY A 77 -4.88 8.39 12.05
C GLY A 77 -5.91 7.27 11.84
N ASN A 78 -6.51 7.13 10.66
CA ASN A 78 -7.32 5.95 10.33
C ASN A 78 -6.39 4.82 9.84
N HIS A 79 -5.90 4.00 10.77
CA HIS A 79 -4.87 3.00 10.47
C HIS A 79 -5.40 1.85 9.60
N VAL A 80 -6.69 1.48 9.72
CA VAL A 80 -7.33 0.46 8.85
C VAL A 80 -7.32 0.90 7.39
N THR A 81 -7.65 2.16 7.13
CA THR A 81 -7.60 2.70 5.77
C THR A 81 -6.17 2.79 5.25
N ALA A 82 -5.24 3.26 6.08
CA ALA A 82 -3.82 3.30 5.73
C ALA A 82 -3.30 1.90 5.35
N TYR A 83 -3.64 0.88 6.15
CA TYR A 83 -3.33 -0.52 5.87
C TYR A 83 -3.83 -0.95 4.49
N TYR A 84 -5.13 -0.79 4.21
CA TYR A 84 -5.69 -1.19 2.91
C TYR A 84 -5.08 -0.43 1.74
N SER A 85 -4.76 0.85 1.94
CA SER A 85 -4.10 1.67 0.93
C SER A 85 -2.70 1.14 0.62
N TRP A 86 -1.85 0.95 1.64
CA TRP A 86 -0.49 0.46 1.48
C TRP A 86 -0.43 -0.98 0.97
N ALA A 87 -1.29 -1.86 1.47
CA ALA A 87 -1.35 -3.25 1.03
C ALA A 87 -1.76 -3.35 -0.44
N THR A 88 -2.69 -2.52 -0.90
CA THR A 88 -3.06 -2.44 -2.32
C THR A 88 -1.90 -1.91 -3.16
N TRP A 89 -1.21 -0.87 -2.71
CA TRP A 89 0.01 -0.37 -3.37
C TRP A 89 1.10 -1.44 -3.45
N LEU A 90 1.30 -2.22 -2.39
CA LEU A 90 2.25 -3.34 -2.34
C LEU A 90 1.88 -4.43 -3.37
N ALA A 91 0.61 -4.80 -3.48
CA ALA A 91 0.14 -5.83 -4.38
C ALA A 91 0.36 -5.48 -5.87
N HIS A 92 0.30 -4.19 -6.21
CA HIS A 92 0.57 -3.69 -7.57
C HIS A 92 2.05 -3.39 -7.80
N GLN A 93 2.72 -2.79 -6.82
CA GLN A 93 4.11 -2.36 -6.89
C GLN A 93 4.85 -2.82 -5.63
N PRO A 94 5.46 -4.02 -5.65
CA PRO A 94 6.19 -4.55 -4.52
C PRO A 94 7.44 -3.72 -4.21
N THR A 95 7.40 -2.94 -3.14
CA THR A 95 8.55 -2.19 -2.62
C THR A 95 8.66 -2.38 -1.11
N GLY A 96 9.88 -2.27 -0.58
CA GLY A 96 10.09 -2.35 0.87
C GLY A 96 9.41 -1.21 1.64
N GLU A 97 9.26 -0.03 1.03
CA GLU A 97 8.49 1.06 1.63
C GLU A 97 7.02 0.67 1.80
N HIS A 98 6.39 0.15 0.74
CA HIS A 98 5.00 -0.29 0.84
C HIS A 98 4.85 -1.40 1.88
N GLN A 99 5.76 -2.39 1.91
CA GLN A 99 5.73 -3.48 2.87
C GLN A 99 5.91 -2.98 4.32
N TYR A 100 6.82 -2.03 4.53
CA TYR A 100 7.08 -1.43 5.83
C TYR A 100 5.86 -0.70 6.37
N TYR A 101 5.20 0.13 5.55
CA TYR A 101 4.02 0.88 6.00
C TYR A 101 2.78 0.00 6.17
N VAL A 102 2.71 -1.17 5.51
CA VAL A 102 1.75 -2.21 5.90
C VAL A 102 2.02 -2.69 7.33
N GLY A 103 3.27 -3.01 7.67
CA GLY A 103 3.65 -3.43 9.03
C GLY A 103 3.37 -2.36 10.09
N VAL A 104 3.69 -1.10 9.80
CA VAL A 104 3.36 0.05 10.65
C VAL A 104 1.86 0.14 10.90
N SER A 105 1.06 0.09 9.83
CA SER A 105 -0.40 0.19 9.95
C SER A 105 -1.00 -0.97 10.76
N LEU A 106 -0.55 -2.22 10.52
CA LEU A 106 -1.02 -3.39 11.27
C LEU A 106 -0.64 -3.33 12.76
N ARG A 107 0.59 -2.89 13.07
CA ARG A 107 1.03 -2.65 14.46
C ARG A 107 0.11 -1.64 15.14
N ASP A 108 -0.18 -0.52 14.47
CA ASP A 108 -0.99 0.55 15.05
C ASP A 108 -2.46 0.11 15.22
N ILE A 109 -3.01 -0.65 14.27
CA ILE A 109 -4.35 -1.28 14.40
C ILE A 109 -4.40 -2.20 15.62
N TRP A 110 -3.40 -3.05 15.80
CA TRP A 110 -3.34 -3.95 16.95
C TRP A 110 -3.22 -3.18 18.27
N ALA A 111 -2.28 -2.22 18.33
CA ALA A 111 -2.01 -1.44 19.53
C ALA A 111 -3.22 -0.61 19.99
N ASN A 112 -4.01 -0.11 19.04
CA ASN A 112 -5.21 0.69 19.32
C ASN A 112 -6.50 -0.16 19.43
N GLY A 113 -6.44 -1.47 19.21
CA GLY A 113 -7.63 -2.33 19.27
C GLY A 113 -8.61 -2.12 18.11
N GLU A 114 -8.13 -1.66 16.95
CA GLU A 114 -8.94 -1.27 15.79
C GLU A 114 -9.27 -2.44 14.85
N ALA A 115 -9.06 -3.67 15.30
CA ALA A 115 -9.55 -4.88 14.64
C ALA A 115 -10.69 -5.50 15.43
N ARG A 116 -11.45 -6.40 14.82
CA ARG A 116 -12.40 -7.20 15.61
C ARG A 116 -11.64 -7.94 16.71
N GLN A 117 -12.27 -8.09 17.87
CA GLN A 117 -11.64 -8.78 19.01
C GLN A 117 -11.12 -10.20 18.67
N ALA A 118 -11.85 -10.93 17.81
CA ALA A 118 -11.46 -12.27 17.36
C ALA A 118 -10.32 -12.28 16.31
N ASP A 119 -10.00 -11.11 15.75
CA ASP A 119 -8.98 -10.91 14.72
C ASP A 119 -7.68 -10.30 15.31
N LEU A 120 -7.73 -9.69 16.51
CA LEU A 120 -6.59 -8.95 17.08
C LEU A 120 -5.27 -9.75 17.17
N SER A 121 -5.32 -11.02 17.58
CA SER A 121 -4.10 -11.84 17.63
C SER A 121 -3.54 -12.10 16.23
N ARG A 122 -4.41 -12.31 15.24
CA ARG A 122 -4.00 -12.48 13.84
C ARG A 122 -3.39 -11.19 13.28
N VAL A 123 -3.95 -10.03 13.61
CA VAL A 123 -3.38 -8.73 13.20
C VAL A 123 -1.98 -8.51 13.80
N HIS A 124 -1.77 -8.92 15.05
CA HIS A 124 -0.44 -8.90 15.69
C HIS A 124 0.56 -9.78 14.93
N ASP A 125 0.19 -11.03 14.64
CA ASP A 125 1.03 -11.96 13.87
C ASP A 125 1.32 -11.43 12.46
N MET A 126 0.31 -10.84 11.80
CA MET A 126 0.44 -10.20 10.49
C MET A 126 1.40 -9.01 10.53
N ALA A 127 1.39 -8.19 11.60
CA ALA A 127 2.30 -7.07 11.75
C ALA A 127 3.77 -7.55 11.84
N ILE A 128 4.02 -8.60 12.64
CA ILE A 128 5.35 -9.22 12.74
C ILE A 128 5.77 -9.77 11.37
N ALA A 129 4.90 -10.50 10.69
CA ALA A 129 5.18 -11.08 9.39
C ALA A 129 5.42 -10.02 8.29
N ALA A 130 4.71 -8.88 8.34
CA ALA A 130 4.92 -7.76 7.44
C ALA A 130 6.31 -7.13 7.62
N PHE A 131 6.74 -6.89 8.87
CA PHE A 131 8.10 -6.42 9.14
C PHE A 131 9.16 -7.46 8.77
N GLN A 132 8.93 -8.74 9.06
CA GLN A 132 9.83 -9.83 8.65
C GLN A 132 9.96 -9.90 7.12
N SER A 133 8.89 -9.62 6.38
CA SER A 133 8.93 -9.57 4.91
C SER A 133 9.83 -8.44 4.37
N VAL A 134 9.99 -7.32 5.10
CA VAL A 134 11.01 -6.31 4.74
C VAL A 134 12.41 -6.88 4.84
N LEU A 135 12.71 -7.61 5.93
CA LEU A 135 14.01 -8.25 6.15
C LEU A 135 14.30 -9.29 5.06
N ASP A 136 13.32 -10.12 4.70
CA ASP A 136 13.53 -11.25 3.83
C ASP A 136 13.50 -10.89 2.33
N ASN A 137 12.65 -9.92 1.95
CA ASN A 137 12.39 -9.61 0.54
C ASN A 137 12.89 -8.24 0.11
N PHE A 138 13.14 -7.32 1.05
CA PHE A 138 13.51 -5.93 0.76
C PHE A 138 14.66 -5.39 1.64
N PRO A 139 15.78 -6.13 1.81
CA PRO A 139 16.82 -5.80 2.79
C PRO A 139 17.53 -4.46 2.54
N ASP A 140 17.58 -4.00 1.29
CA ASP A 140 18.23 -2.74 0.90
C ASP A 140 17.25 -1.55 0.80
N ALA A 141 15.98 -1.77 1.16
CA ALA A 141 14.95 -0.75 1.00
C ALA A 141 15.16 0.43 1.95
N LYS A 142 14.81 1.61 1.43
CA LYS A 142 14.86 2.88 2.14
C LYS A 142 13.54 3.59 2.01
N SER A 143 13.25 4.45 2.98
CA SER A 143 12.20 5.45 2.87
C SER A 143 12.79 6.81 3.24
N PHE A 144 11.99 7.86 3.07
CA PHE A 144 12.37 9.22 3.36
C PHE A 144 11.45 9.79 4.43
N ASP A 145 11.97 10.75 5.18
CA ASP A 145 11.16 11.53 6.11
C ASP A 145 10.08 12.36 5.39
N SER A 146 9.21 13.00 6.17
CA SER A 146 8.09 13.80 5.63
C SER A 146 8.55 15.00 4.79
N THR A 147 9.83 15.42 4.87
CA THR A 147 10.38 16.48 4.02
C THR A 147 11.06 15.93 2.77
N GLY A 148 11.16 14.61 2.61
CA GLY A 148 11.85 13.95 1.51
C GLY A 148 13.36 14.17 1.51
N THR A 149 13.94 14.67 2.60
CA THR A 149 15.32 15.15 2.66
C THR A 149 16.26 14.08 3.22
N PHE A 150 15.82 13.35 4.24
CA PHE A 150 16.64 12.37 4.91
C PHE A 150 16.13 10.95 4.64
N SER A 151 17.00 10.12 4.04
CA SER A 151 16.70 8.71 3.83
C SER A 151 17.10 7.87 5.05
N PHE A 152 16.31 6.86 5.38
CA PHE A 152 16.64 5.87 6.40
C PHE A 152 16.43 4.44 5.87
N GLU A 153 17.26 3.50 6.36
CA GLU A 153 17.18 2.08 6.00
C GLU A 153 15.99 1.42 6.71
N LEU A 154 15.15 0.72 5.94
CA LEU A 154 13.93 0.09 6.49
C LEU A 154 14.21 -1.23 7.20
N VAL A 155 15.35 -1.87 6.94
CA VAL A 155 15.70 -3.15 7.56
C VAL A 155 15.86 -3.02 9.08
N THR A 156 16.59 -2.00 9.56
CA THR A 156 16.77 -1.74 10.99
C THR A 156 15.45 -1.37 11.66
N ALA A 157 14.66 -0.50 11.01
CA ALA A 157 13.35 -0.10 11.51
C ALA A 157 12.38 -1.29 11.63
N SER A 158 12.39 -2.18 10.63
CA SER A 158 11.55 -3.38 10.63
C SER A 158 12.01 -4.40 11.67
N TYR A 159 13.32 -4.58 11.84
CA TYR A 159 13.88 -5.43 12.90
C TYR A 159 13.41 -4.97 14.27
N ARG A 160 13.47 -3.66 14.55
CA ARG A 160 12.96 -3.07 15.79
C ARG A 160 11.44 -3.25 15.91
N GLY A 161 10.69 -3.05 14.83
CA GLY A 161 9.25 -3.28 14.79
C GLY A 161 8.84 -4.68 15.23
N ILE A 162 9.59 -5.72 14.82
CA ILE A 162 9.38 -7.10 15.28
C ILE A 162 9.63 -7.22 16.79
N LEU A 163 10.72 -6.64 17.30
CA LEU A 163 11.05 -6.68 18.73
C LEU A 163 10.03 -5.96 19.60
N ASP A 164 9.56 -4.78 19.15
CA ASP A 164 8.58 -3.96 19.86
C ASP A 164 7.22 -4.68 19.96
N LEU A 165 6.90 -5.52 18.98
CA LEU A 165 5.75 -6.42 18.99
C LEU A 165 5.98 -7.69 19.84
N GLY A 166 7.16 -7.88 20.43
CA GLY A 166 7.52 -9.09 21.19
C GLY A 166 7.85 -10.30 20.30
N GLY A 167 8.02 -10.11 19.00
CA GLY A 167 8.47 -11.13 18.06
C GLY A 167 9.99 -11.35 18.10
N THR A 168 10.45 -12.37 17.37
CA THR A 168 11.88 -12.64 17.19
C THR A 168 12.19 -12.64 15.69
N PRO A 169 13.08 -11.76 15.20
CA PRO A 169 13.47 -11.75 13.79
C PRO A 169 14.11 -13.08 13.37
N SER A 170 13.72 -13.58 12.19
CA SER A 170 14.27 -14.81 11.62
C SER A 170 15.45 -14.52 10.66
N GLY A 171 15.96 -15.52 9.93
CA GLY A 171 16.85 -15.25 8.77
C GLY A 171 18.28 -14.78 9.07
N ASN A 172 18.80 -15.07 10.28
CA ASN A 172 20.15 -14.70 10.75
C ASN A 172 20.42 -13.18 10.80
N TRP A 173 19.38 -12.39 11.03
CA TRP A 173 19.51 -10.95 11.28
C TRP A 173 19.97 -10.67 12.71
N LEU A 174 20.93 -9.76 12.86
CA LEU A 174 21.45 -9.30 14.14
C LEU A 174 21.38 -7.78 14.21
N LEU A 175 20.97 -7.26 15.36
CA LEU A 175 21.10 -5.84 15.67
C LEU A 175 22.50 -5.58 16.24
N VAL A 176 23.29 -4.76 15.56
CA VAL A 176 24.62 -4.34 16.00
C VAL A 176 24.67 -2.83 16.19
N THR A 177 25.66 -2.35 16.94
CA THR A 177 25.94 -0.91 17.06
C THR A 177 27.06 -0.54 16.09
N ASP A 178 26.81 0.46 15.24
CA ASP A 178 27.82 0.99 14.32
C ASP A 178 28.88 1.84 15.07
N PRO A 179 29.99 2.23 14.42
CA PRO A 179 31.03 3.05 15.05
C PRO A 179 30.57 4.42 15.55
N ASN A 180 29.42 4.91 15.07
CA ASN A 180 28.82 6.19 15.47
C ASN A 180 27.82 6.02 16.63
N GLY A 181 27.61 4.80 17.12
CA GLY A 181 26.66 4.49 18.19
C GLY A 181 25.23 4.23 17.72
N ASN A 182 24.97 4.19 16.41
CA ASN A 182 23.64 3.90 15.87
C ASN A 182 23.40 2.40 15.78
N GLU A 183 22.18 1.96 16.04
CA GLU A 183 21.80 0.59 15.79
C GLU A 183 21.67 0.32 14.28
N LYS A 184 22.12 -0.86 13.86
CA LYS A 184 22.02 -1.34 12.48
C LYS A 184 21.70 -2.82 12.46
N ALA A 185 20.65 -3.21 11.73
CA ALA A 185 20.38 -4.61 11.45
C ALA A 185 21.33 -5.09 10.33
N VAL A 186 22.03 -6.20 10.57
CA VAL A 186 22.96 -6.81 9.62
C VAL A 186 22.67 -8.30 9.50
N ARG A 187 22.87 -8.85 8.30
CA ARG A 187 22.75 -10.29 8.06
C ARG A 187 24.08 -10.97 8.35
N ARG A 188 24.04 -12.05 9.13
CA ARG A 188 25.21 -12.89 9.43
C ARG A 188 25.49 -13.91 8.34
#